data_AF-A0A346R007-F1
#
_entry.id   AF-A0A346R007-F1
#
_cell.length_a   1.000
_cell.length_b   1.000
_cell.length_c   1.000
_cell.angle_alpha   90.00
_cell.angle_beta   90.00
_cell.angle_gamma   90.00
#
_symmetry.space_group_name_H-M   'P 1'
#
loop_
_entity.id
_entity.type
_entity.pdbx_description
1 polymer ?
#
loop_
_entity_poly.entity_id
_entity_poly.type
_entity_poly.pdbx_seq_one_letter_code
_entity_poly.pdbx_strand_id
1 'polypeptide(L)'
;MKQTIVAGFSDRRKSADEAKQELLKKFKSAPKADDPEMIAKRQEREAVAAAREERQAERLRLKKEKADRLEAEANAVAEAEARAKEEAEAALRAEADEREAAKKKLIQSVVINEEERKAERDRKYAARKARQKR
;
A
#
# COMPACT_ATOMS: atom_id res chain seq x y z
N MET A 1 -14.17 -55.75 -34.63
CA MET A 1 -13.67 -54.75 -35.59
C MET A 1 -14.82 -53.81 -35.94
N LYS A 2 -14.77 -52.53 -35.55
CA LYS A 2 -15.80 -51.55 -35.93
C LYS A 2 -15.53 -51.11 -37.36
N GLN A 3 -16.33 -51.56 -38.32
CA GLN A 3 -16.23 -51.06 -39.68
C GLN A 3 -16.64 -49.58 -39.70
N THR A 4 -15.67 -48.70 -39.94
CA THR A 4 -15.94 -47.30 -40.24
C THR A 4 -16.45 -47.23 -41.68
N ILE A 5 -17.77 -47.23 -41.82
CA ILE A 5 -18.43 -46.96 -43.11
C ILE A 5 -18.11 -45.50 -43.47
N VAL A 6 -17.07 -45.29 -44.26
CA VAL A 6 -16.77 -43.97 -44.83
C VAL A 6 -17.87 -43.68 -45.83
N ALA A 7 -18.79 -42.79 -45.47
CA ALA A 7 -19.86 -42.33 -46.35
C ALA A 7 -19.28 -41.86 -47.70
N GLY A 8 -19.85 -42.35 -48.80
CA GLY A 8 -19.35 -42.04 -50.15
C GLY A 8 -19.42 -40.55 -50.46
N PHE A 9 -18.72 -40.10 -51.50
CA PHE A 9 -18.77 -38.70 -51.95
C PHE A 9 -20.20 -38.21 -52.22
N SER A 10 -21.05 -39.06 -52.81
CA SER A 10 -22.46 -38.77 -53.04
C SER A 10 -23.24 -38.56 -51.74
N ASP A 11 -23.00 -39.39 -50.73
CA ASP A 11 -23.70 -39.31 -49.43
C ASP A 11 -23.30 -38.04 -48.66
N ARG A 12 -22.01 -37.66 -48.73
CA ARG A 12 -21.52 -36.40 -48.17
C ARG A 12 -22.10 -35.17 -48.87
N ARG A 13 -22.33 -35.23 -50.18
CA ARG A 13 -22.96 -34.14 -50.92
C ARG A 13 -24.43 -33.99 -50.53
N LYS A 14 -25.16 -35.10 -50.46
CA LYS A 14 -26.57 -35.12 -50.04
C LYS A 14 -26.73 -34.56 -48.62
N SER A 15 -25.90 -35.01 -47.67
CA SER A 15 -25.98 -34.51 -46.29
C SER A 15 -25.63 -33.03 -46.17
N ALA A 16 -24.68 -32.52 -46.96
CA ALA A 16 -24.38 -31.10 -47.01
C ALA A 16 -25.55 -30.27 -47.61
N ASP A 17 -26.22 -30.79 -48.63
CA ASP A 17 -27.37 -30.13 -49.25
C ASP A 17 -28.59 -30.14 -48.31
N GLU A 18 -28.85 -31.26 -47.61
CA GLU A 18 -29.87 -31.37 -46.57
C GLU A 18 -29.59 -30.42 -45.39
N ALA A 19 -28.35 -30.36 -44.90
CA ALA A 19 -27.96 -29.43 -43.83
C ALA A 19 -28.18 -27.96 -44.23
N LYS A 20 -27.85 -27.58 -45.48
CA LYS A 20 -28.12 -26.23 -46.00
C LYS A 20 -29.62 -25.95 -46.09
N GLN A 21 -30.42 -26.92 -46.56
CA GLN A 21 -31.87 -26.79 -46.59
C GLN A 21 -32.46 -26.62 -45.19
N GLU A 22 -31.97 -27.37 -44.20
CA GLU A 22 -32.39 -27.23 -42.81
C GLU A 22 -32.03 -25.86 -42.22
N LEU A 23 -30.82 -25.34 -42.49
CA LEU A 23 -30.42 -24.00 -42.07
C LEU A 23 -31.33 -22.92 -42.67
N LEU A 24 -31.67 -23.04 -43.97
CA LEU A 24 -32.59 -22.12 -44.62
C LEU A 24 -34.02 -22.22 -44.07
N LYS A 25 -34.50 -23.43 -43.76
CA LYS A 25 -35.80 -23.63 -43.09
C LYS A 25 -35.80 -22.99 -41.71
N LYS A 26 -34.76 -23.22 -40.90
CA LYS A 26 -34.59 -22.61 -39.57
C LYS A 26 -34.54 -21.09 -39.63
N PHE A 27 -33.84 -20.52 -40.62
CA PHE A 27 -33.79 -19.07 -40.82
C PHE A 27 -35.15 -18.48 -41.21
N LYS A 28 -35.91 -19.16 -42.07
CA LYS A 28 -37.26 -18.74 -42.48
C LYS A 28 -38.29 -18.85 -41.34
N SER A 29 -38.15 -19.87 -40.49
CA SER A 29 -39.05 -20.10 -39.34
C SER A 29 -38.61 -19.35 -38.08
N ALA A 30 -37.43 -18.74 -38.08
CA ALA A 30 -36.94 -17.99 -36.93
C ALA A 30 -37.83 -16.75 -36.73
N PRO A 31 -38.21 -16.45 -35.48
CA PRO A 31 -38.94 -15.24 -35.20
C PRO A 31 -38.09 -14.02 -35.58
N LYS A 32 -38.71 -13.08 -36.29
CA LYS A 32 -38.10 -11.84 -36.72
C LYS A 32 -37.90 -10.90 -35.54
N ALA A 33 -37.02 -9.93 -35.73
CA ALA A 33 -36.75 -8.92 -34.70
C ALA A 33 -38.00 -8.09 -34.31
N ASP A 34 -38.97 -8.01 -35.22
CA ASP A 34 -40.23 -7.28 -35.02
C ASP A 34 -41.33 -8.14 -34.37
N ASP A 35 -41.06 -9.43 -34.09
CA ASP A 35 -42.03 -10.28 -33.40
C ASP A 35 -42.17 -9.84 -31.94
N PRO A 36 -43.40 -9.73 -31.42
CA PRO A 36 -43.66 -9.17 -30.09
C PRO A 36 -42.97 -9.96 -28.98
N GLU A 37 -42.84 -11.28 -29.11
CA GLU A 37 -42.10 -12.12 -28.16
C GLU A 37 -40.59 -11.85 -28.15
N MET A 38 -40.00 -11.54 -29.32
CA MET A 38 -38.57 -11.20 -29.43
C MET A 38 -38.29 -9.80 -28.87
N ILE A 39 -39.21 -8.86 -29.08
CA ILE A 39 -39.15 -7.53 -28.48
C ILE A 39 -39.24 -7.64 -26.95
N ALA A 40 -40.20 -8.41 -26.43
CA ALA A 40 -40.35 -8.62 -24.98
C ALA A 40 -39.08 -9.24 -24.35
N LYS A 41 -38.51 -10.28 -25.00
CA LYS A 41 -37.24 -10.87 -24.55
C LYS A 41 -36.07 -9.90 -24.60
N ARG A 42 -36.03 -9.00 -25.59
CA ARG A 42 -34.99 -7.97 -25.67
C ARG A 42 -35.14 -6.95 -24.54
N GLN A 43 -36.34 -6.45 -24.31
CA GLN A 43 -36.63 -5.53 -23.21
C GLN A 43 -36.30 -6.14 -21.85
N GLU A 44 -36.63 -7.42 -21.63
CA GLU A 44 -36.26 -8.13 -20.40
C GLU A 44 -34.74 -8.20 -20.22
N ARG A 45 -33.99 -8.53 -21.28
CA ARG A 45 -32.52 -8.57 -21.23
C ARG A 45 -31.92 -7.19 -20.98
N GLU A 46 -32.46 -6.15 -21.61
CA GLU A 46 -32.05 -4.75 -21.40
C GLU A 46 -32.31 -4.32 -19.96
N ALA A 47 -33.47 -4.65 -19.39
CA ALA A 47 -33.77 -4.37 -17.98
C ALA A 47 -32.81 -5.10 -17.02
N VAL A 48 -32.50 -6.37 -17.29
CA VAL A 48 -31.53 -7.14 -16.49
C VAL A 48 -30.11 -6.59 -16.64
N ALA A 49 -29.73 -6.13 -17.84
CA ALA A 49 -28.44 -5.49 -18.08
C ALA A 49 -28.33 -4.16 -17.32
N ALA A 50 -29.34 -3.30 -17.40
CA ALA A 50 -29.40 -2.05 -16.66
C ALA A 50 -29.30 -2.28 -15.13
N ALA A 51 -30.08 -3.22 -14.58
CA ALA A 51 -30.01 -3.58 -13.16
C ALA A 51 -28.67 -4.21 -12.74
N ARG A 52 -27.91 -4.81 -13.67
CA ARG A 52 -26.54 -5.27 -13.41
C ARG A 52 -25.57 -4.09 -13.42
N GLU A 53 -25.69 -3.19 -14.38
CA GLU A 53 -24.84 -2.00 -14.48
C GLU A 53 -24.99 -1.10 -13.25
N GLU A 54 -26.21 -0.87 -12.78
CA GLU A 54 -26.48 -0.12 -11.54
C GLU A 54 -25.79 -0.75 -10.33
N ARG A 55 -25.94 -2.07 -10.12
CA ARG A 55 -25.28 -2.79 -9.03
C ARG A 55 -23.76 -2.75 -9.13
N GLN A 56 -23.21 -2.83 -10.34
CA GLN A 56 -21.76 -2.73 -10.54
C GLN A 56 -21.27 -1.31 -10.26
N ALA A 57 -22.00 -0.28 -10.70
CA ALA A 57 -21.68 1.12 -10.42
C ALA A 57 -21.68 1.40 -8.91
N GLU A 58 -22.70 0.93 -8.18
CA GLU A 58 -22.76 1.04 -6.72
C GLU A 58 -21.57 0.31 -6.06
N ARG A 59 -21.32 -0.95 -6.44
CA ARG A 59 -20.22 -1.73 -5.91
C ARG A 59 -18.86 -1.07 -6.16
N LEU A 60 -18.66 -0.48 -7.33
CA LEU A 60 -17.43 0.25 -7.68
C LEU A 60 -17.29 1.51 -6.84
N ARG A 61 -18.37 2.27 -6.60
CA ARG A 61 -18.36 3.44 -5.71
C ARG A 61 -17.96 3.04 -4.28
N LEU A 62 -18.62 2.03 -3.72
CA LEU A 62 -18.31 1.53 -2.38
C LEU A 62 -16.89 0.98 -2.28
N LYS A 63 -16.39 0.33 -3.33
CA LYS A 63 -15.01 -0.18 -3.36
C LYS A 63 -14.00 0.96 -3.36
N LYS A 64 -14.24 2.03 -4.13
CA LYS A 64 -13.39 3.22 -4.15
C LYS A 64 -13.38 3.90 -2.79
N GLU A 65 -14.54 4.20 -2.23
CA GLU A 65 -14.64 4.82 -0.90
C GLU A 65 -13.92 4.02 0.20
N LYS A 66 -14.05 2.69 0.18
CA LYS A 66 -13.33 1.82 1.12
C LYS A 66 -11.82 1.85 0.88
N ALA A 67 -11.37 1.84 -0.38
CA ALA A 67 -9.95 1.93 -0.70
C ALA A 67 -9.37 3.27 -0.23
N ASP A 68 -10.05 4.37 -0.52
CA ASP A 68 -9.65 5.72 -0.12
C ASP A 68 -9.58 5.84 1.42
N ARG A 69 -10.55 5.25 2.14
CA ARG A 69 -10.52 5.20 3.61
C ARG A 69 -9.34 4.41 4.16
N LEU A 70 -9.07 3.23 3.59
CA LEU A 70 -7.95 2.38 4.01
C LEU A 70 -6.61 3.04 3.72
N GLU A 71 -6.48 3.72 2.59
CA GLU A 71 -5.28 4.47 2.24
C GLU A 71 -5.07 5.67 3.18
N ALA A 72 -6.12 6.43 3.49
CA ALA A 72 -6.06 7.52 4.45
C ALA A 72 -5.67 7.02 5.86
N GLU A 73 -6.23 5.89 6.30
CA GLU A 73 -5.90 5.28 7.60
C GLU A 73 -4.44 4.79 7.62
N ALA A 74 -3.98 4.11 6.56
CA ALA A 74 -2.60 3.66 6.46
C ALA A 74 -1.60 4.83 6.47
N ASN A 75 -1.91 5.92 5.76
CA ASN A 75 -1.10 7.14 5.75
C ASN A 75 -1.07 7.79 7.13
N ALA A 76 -2.21 7.89 7.82
CA ALA A 76 -2.27 8.45 9.17
C ALA A 76 -1.44 7.64 10.19
N VAL A 77 -1.49 6.30 10.10
CA VAL A 77 -0.67 5.42 10.95
C VAL A 77 0.82 5.60 10.62
N ALA A 78 1.20 5.64 9.35
CA ALA A 78 2.59 5.84 8.94
C ALA A 78 3.15 7.21 9.40
N GLU A 79 2.34 8.27 9.30
CA GLU A 79 2.72 9.60 9.80
C GLU A 79 2.87 9.62 11.32
N ALA A 80 1.95 8.99 12.05
CA ALA A 80 2.03 8.91 13.51
C ALA A 80 3.28 8.12 13.96
N GLU A 81 3.60 7.00 13.30
CA GLU A 81 4.81 6.25 13.56
C GLU A 81 6.09 7.03 13.24
N ALA A 82 6.10 7.77 12.13
CA ALA A 82 7.23 8.61 11.76
C ALA A 82 7.48 9.69 12.82
N ARG A 83 6.42 10.40 13.25
CA ARG A 83 6.52 11.41 14.33
C ARG A 83 7.00 10.80 15.64
N ALA A 84 6.46 9.65 16.03
CA ALA A 84 6.89 8.97 17.25
C ALA A 84 8.38 8.57 17.21
N LYS A 85 8.88 8.14 16.03
CA LYS A 85 10.30 7.83 15.83
C LYS A 85 11.17 9.09 15.91
N GLU A 86 10.75 10.18 15.27
CA GLU A 86 11.48 11.46 15.32
C GLU A 86 11.52 12.02 16.74
N GLU A 87 10.41 11.99 17.48
CA GLU A 87 10.35 12.41 18.88
C GLU A 87 11.24 11.55 19.78
N ALA A 88 11.23 10.23 19.60
CA ALA A 88 12.09 9.33 20.35
C ALA A 88 13.58 9.58 20.04
N GLU A 89 13.94 9.80 18.78
CA GLU A 89 15.31 10.13 18.38
C GLU A 89 15.75 11.49 18.94
N ALA A 90 14.88 12.50 18.89
CA ALA A 90 15.15 13.81 19.47
C ALA A 90 15.37 13.73 20.99
N ALA A 91 14.56 12.93 21.70
CA ALA A 91 14.73 12.70 23.14
C ALA A 91 16.07 12.02 23.46
N LEU A 92 16.45 10.99 22.69
CA LEU A 92 17.74 10.31 22.86
C LEU A 92 18.93 11.23 22.59
N ARG A 93 18.84 12.09 21.56
CA ARG A 93 19.88 13.08 21.27
C ARG A 93 19.99 14.11 22.39
N ALA A 94 18.86 14.64 22.88
CA ALA A 94 18.84 15.57 24.01
C ALA A 94 19.48 14.96 25.27
N GLU A 95 19.14 13.71 25.60
CA GLU A 95 19.75 13.01 26.75
C GLU A 95 21.26 12.80 26.56
N ALA A 96 21.70 12.46 25.35
CA ALA A 96 23.13 12.33 25.04
C ALA A 96 23.86 13.66 25.20
N ASP A 97 23.30 14.75 24.68
CA ASP A 97 23.86 16.10 24.78
C ASP A 97 23.94 16.58 26.24
N GLU A 98 22.90 16.31 27.05
CA GLU A 98 22.90 16.61 28.48
C GLU A 98 23.99 15.83 29.23
N ARG A 99 24.14 14.54 28.93
CA ARG A 99 25.20 13.70 29.51
C ARG A 99 26.58 14.20 29.13
N GLU A 100 26.79 14.60 27.87
CA GLU A 100 28.05 15.19 27.44
C GLU A 100 28.34 16.53 28.11
N ALA A 101 27.34 17.40 28.22
CA ALA A 101 27.46 18.68 28.89
C ALA A 101 27.80 18.50 30.38
N ALA A 102 27.16 17.54 31.05
CA ALA A 102 27.46 17.19 32.45
C ALA A 102 28.90 16.69 32.61
N LYS A 103 29.37 15.80 31.72
CA LYS A 103 30.77 15.32 31.71
C LYS A 103 31.76 16.47 31.51
N LYS A 104 31.51 17.35 30.54
CA LYS A 104 32.36 18.53 30.28
C LYS A 104 32.44 19.46 31.50
N LYS A 105 31.31 19.73 32.16
CA LYS A 105 31.27 20.53 33.39
C LYS A 105 32.06 19.88 34.53
N LEU A 106 31.96 18.55 34.69
CA LEU A 106 32.70 17.83 35.71
C LEU A 106 34.22 17.86 35.44
N ILE A 107 34.65 17.69 34.20
CA ILE A 107 36.06 17.81 33.83
C ILE A 107 36.57 19.23 34.13
N GLN A 108 35.81 20.26 33.74
CA GLN A 108 36.18 21.66 34.01
C GLN A 108 36.32 21.93 35.51
N SER A 109 35.39 21.45 36.34
CA SER A 109 35.48 21.65 37.79
C SER A 109 36.68 20.93 38.40
N VAL A 110 37.03 19.73 37.92
CA VAL A 110 38.24 19.02 38.35
C VAL A 110 39.49 19.84 38.00
N VAL A 111 39.59 20.36 36.78
CA VAL A 111 40.73 21.19 36.35
C VAL A 111 40.86 22.45 37.21
N ILE A 112 39.76 23.17 37.45
CA ILE A 112 39.77 24.37 38.30
C ILE A 112 40.23 24.03 39.72
N ASN A 113 39.67 22.96 40.32
CA ASN A 113 40.06 22.52 41.66
C ASN A 113 41.55 22.12 41.73
N GLU A 114 42.10 21.52 40.68
CA GLU A 114 43.52 21.18 40.60
C GLU A 114 44.40 22.43 40.50
N GLU A 115 44.00 23.42 39.71
CA GLU A 115 44.68 24.72 39.61
C GLU A 115 44.67 25.46 40.95
N GLU A 116 43.54 25.48 41.67
CA GLU A 116 43.44 26.07 43.01
C GLU A 116 44.36 25.37 44.02
N ARG A 117 44.38 24.03 44.04
CA ARG A 117 45.28 23.24 44.89
C ARG A 117 46.75 23.50 44.56
N LYS A 118 47.08 23.65 43.27
CA LYS A 118 48.44 24.00 42.83
C LYS A 118 48.81 25.41 43.29
N ALA A 119 47.94 26.40 43.10
CA ALA A 119 48.15 27.77 43.56
C ALA A 119 48.33 27.84 45.08
N GLU A 120 47.57 27.05 45.86
CA GLU A 120 47.74 26.96 47.31
C GLU A 120 49.11 26.37 47.70
N ARG A 121 49.53 25.28 47.04
CA ARG A 121 50.87 24.70 47.25
C ARG A 121 51.97 25.71 46.93
N ASP A 122 51.86 26.41 45.80
CA ASP A 122 52.84 27.40 45.38
C ASP A 122 52.92 28.59 46.35
N ARG A 123 51.77 29.06 46.87
CA ARG A 123 51.70 30.06 47.95
C ARG A 123 52.41 29.58 49.22
N LYS A 124 52.14 28.35 49.67
CA LYS A 124 52.80 27.75 50.85
C LYS A 124 54.31 27.62 50.64
N TYR A 125 54.73 27.18 49.47
CA TYR A 125 56.14 27.04 49.11
C TYR A 125 56.86 28.39 49.10
N ALA A 126 56.26 29.42 48.48
CA ALA A 126 56.78 30.78 48.48
C ALA A 126 56.91 31.35 49.91
N ALA A 127 55.90 31.16 50.75
CA ALA A 127 55.93 31.58 52.16
C ALA A 127 57.05 30.88 52.95
N ARG A 128 57.25 29.57 52.74
CA ARG A 128 58.34 28.81 53.36
C ARG A 128 59.72 29.34 52.91
N LYS A 129 59.90 29.56 51.61
CA LYS A 129 61.16 30.09 51.06
C LYS A 129 61.47 31.49 51.58
N ALA A 130 60.45 32.35 51.69
CA ALA A 130 60.60 33.70 52.25
C ALA A 130 61.05 33.69 53.72
N ARG A 131 60.60 32.70 54.52
CA ARG A 131 61.06 32.51 55.90
C ARG A 131 62.51 32.04 56.00
N GLN A 132 63.00 31.26 55.04
CA GLN A 132 64.38 30.75 55.03
C GLN A 132 65.41 31.76 54.51
N LYS A 133 64.97 32.78 53.75
CA LYS A 133 65.83 33.83 53.19
C LYS A 133 65.97 35.06 54.11
N ARG A 134 65.14 35.15 55.15
CA ARG A 134 65.30 36.09 56.26
C ARG A 134 66.19 35.45 57.33
#